data_AF-A0ABD0LPT9-F1
#
_entry.id   AF-A0ABD0LPT9-F1
#
_cell.length_a   1.000
_cell.length_b   1.000
_cell.length_c   1.000
_cell.angle_alpha   90.00
_cell.angle_beta   90.00
_cell.angle_gamma   90.00
#
_symmetry.space_group_name_H-M   'P 1'
#
loop_
_entity.id
_entity.type
_entity.pdbx_description
1 polymer ?
#
loop_
_entity_poly.entity_id
_entity_poly.type
_entity_poly.pdbx_seq_one_letter_code
_entity_poly.pdbx_strand_id
1 'polypeptide(L)'
;MSTIEFYHYTDQQGKAAILRSRSIMASSSGAYGPGVYGTTISPEEGRKKVSQNNWDGGWEVIEGQGRADCAFKIRIPVSRLKRARSNRDILIHTGDIHLDMYPWDILEWPGDGERSAPILVSLPLIGYVLHAFPHLPVLIGPCLRTRKSRRRCSRGWTEAGKSKCWRQEALMKDFVIFFFRTAVS
;
A
#
# COMPACT_ATOMS: atom_id res chain seq x y z
N MET A 1 -32.10 -7.67 18.75
CA MET A 1 -30.95 -6.80 19.08
C MET A 1 -30.77 -5.82 17.94
N SER A 2 -30.54 -4.53 18.19
CA SER A 2 -30.29 -3.56 17.14
C SER A 2 -28.90 -3.77 16.53
N THR A 3 -28.84 -3.84 15.20
CA THR A 3 -27.61 -3.87 14.41
C THR A 3 -27.40 -2.53 13.73
N ILE A 4 -26.15 -2.19 13.45
CA ILE A 4 -25.78 -1.00 12.69
C ILE A 4 -24.91 -1.39 11.50
N GLU A 5 -24.96 -0.57 10.45
CA GLU A 5 -24.06 -0.70 9.30
C GLU A 5 -22.70 -0.11 9.68
N PHE A 6 -21.70 -0.99 9.73
CA PHE A 6 -20.32 -0.66 10.05
C PHE A 6 -19.49 -0.75 8.77
N TYR A 7 -18.95 0.39 8.34
CA TYR A 7 -18.14 0.50 7.13
C TYR A 7 -16.66 0.53 7.49
N HIS A 8 -15.92 -0.49 7.06
CA HIS A 8 -14.46 -0.52 7.13
C HIS A 8 -13.86 -0.22 5.76
N TYR A 9 -13.26 0.96 5.62
CA TYR A 9 -12.62 1.41 4.39
C TYR A 9 -11.20 0.86 4.27
N THR A 10 -10.85 0.40 3.07
CA THR A 10 -9.53 -0.16 2.78
C THR A 10 -9.16 0.05 1.31
N ASP A 11 -7.92 -0.28 0.97
CA ASP A 11 -7.42 -0.28 -0.40
C ASP A 11 -7.62 -1.66 -1.06
N GLN A 12 -7.34 -1.76 -2.36
CA GLN A 12 -7.48 -3.01 -3.12
C GLN A 12 -6.63 -4.16 -2.56
N GLN A 13 -5.44 -3.86 -2.03
CA GLN A 13 -4.55 -4.86 -1.44
C GLN A 13 -5.11 -5.38 -0.10
N GLY A 14 -5.64 -4.49 0.73
CA GLY A 14 -6.32 -4.77 1.98
C GLY A 14 -7.57 -5.59 1.75
N LYS A 15 -8.39 -5.26 0.74
CA LYS A 15 -9.52 -6.09 0.31
C LYS A 15 -9.09 -7.52 -0.02
N ALA A 16 -8.06 -7.68 -0.86
CA ALA A 16 -7.55 -8.99 -1.23
C ALA A 16 -6.97 -9.77 -0.03
N ALA A 17 -6.37 -9.08 0.95
CA ALA A 17 -5.89 -9.69 2.17
C ALA A 17 -7.04 -10.17 3.06
N ILE A 18 -8.04 -9.32 3.29
CA ILE A 18 -9.23 -9.61 4.12
C ILE A 18 -10.06 -10.75 3.52
N LEU A 19 -10.25 -10.76 2.19
CA LEU A 19 -10.97 -11.84 1.51
C LEU A 19 -10.26 -13.20 1.68
N ARG A 20 -8.93 -13.20 1.69
CA ARG A 20 -8.11 -14.41 1.85
C ARG A 20 -8.06 -14.90 3.29
N SER A 21 -7.88 -14.00 4.25
CA SER A 21 -7.85 -14.33 5.68
C SER A 21 -9.24 -14.57 6.28
N ARG A 22 -10.28 -14.09 5.60
CA ARG A 22 -11.66 -14.03 6.09
C ARG A 22 -11.78 -13.23 7.40
N SER A 23 -10.82 -12.35 7.67
CA SER A 23 -10.76 -11.57 8.91
C SER A 23 -10.16 -10.18 8.71
N ILE A 24 -10.75 -9.19 9.34
CA ILE A 24 -10.22 -7.84 9.49
C ILE A 24 -9.46 -7.80 10.81
N MET A 25 -8.14 -7.71 10.72
CA MET A 25 -7.27 -7.73 11.89
C MET A 25 -7.36 -6.41 12.65
N ALA A 26 -7.46 -6.49 13.97
CA ALA A 26 -7.42 -5.35 14.86
C ALA A 26 -6.06 -4.67 14.81
N SER A 27 -6.09 -3.34 14.82
CA SER A 27 -4.88 -2.57 15.09
C SER A 27 -4.54 -2.66 16.58
N SER A 28 -3.27 -2.87 16.91
CA SER A 28 -2.77 -2.86 18.29
C SER A 28 -2.54 -1.45 18.84
N SER A 29 -2.44 -0.43 17.98
CA SER A 29 -2.01 0.93 18.34
C SER A 29 -2.81 2.01 17.62
N GLY A 30 -4.11 1.79 17.44
CA GLY A 30 -4.98 2.80 16.84
C GLY A 30 -5.16 4.03 17.74
N ALA A 31 -5.52 5.17 17.15
CA ALA A 31 -5.62 6.46 17.84
C ALA A 31 -6.59 6.47 19.04
N TYR A 32 -7.55 5.56 19.07
CA TYR A 32 -8.54 5.43 20.14
C TYR A 32 -8.44 4.07 20.87
N GLY A 33 -7.30 3.41 20.78
CA GLY A 33 -7.01 2.12 21.41
C GLY A 33 -6.93 0.95 20.42
N PRO A 34 -6.83 -0.30 20.93
CA PRO A 34 -6.79 -1.47 20.07
C PRO A 34 -8.18 -1.81 19.50
N GLY A 35 -8.23 -2.25 18.24
CA GLY A 35 -9.48 -2.69 17.60
C GLY A 35 -9.54 -2.48 16.09
N VAL A 36 -10.67 -2.87 15.51
CA VAL A 36 -11.01 -2.58 14.11
C VAL A 36 -11.86 -1.32 14.06
N TYR A 37 -11.46 -0.42 13.17
CA TYR A 37 -12.03 0.92 13.03
C TYR A 37 -12.97 0.98 11.83
N GLY A 38 -14.09 1.68 11.99
CA GLY A 38 -15.03 1.96 10.92
C GLY A 38 -15.93 3.15 11.24
N THR A 39 -16.90 3.38 10.37
CA THR A 39 -17.86 4.48 10.45
C THR A 39 -19.24 3.99 10.00
N THR A 40 -20.29 4.75 10.29
CA THR A 40 -21.63 4.56 9.73
C THR A 40 -21.82 5.33 8.41
N ILE A 41 -20.84 6.14 8.00
CA ILE A 41 -20.91 6.94 6.78
C ILE A 41 -20.76 6.02 5.56
N SER A 42 -21.80 6.00 4.73
CA SER A 42 -21.86 5.19 3.51
C SER A 42 -20.96 5.77 2.41
N PRO A 43 -20.40 4.93 1.53
CA PRO A 43 -19.76 5.40 0.30
C PRO A 43 -20.66 6.32 -0.55
N GLU A 44 -21.97 6.14 -0.50
CA GLU A 44 -22.90 6.98 -1.26
C GLU A 44 -22.90 8.45 -0.82
N GLU A 45 -22.43 8.74 0.40
CA GLU A 45 -22.37 10.11 0.93
C GLU A 45 -21.18 10.92 0.41
N GLY A 46 -20.29 10.31 -0.40
CA GLY A 46 -19.22 11.01 -1.09
C GLY A 46 -17.84 10.81 -0.47
N ARG A 47 -16.82 10.65 -1.33
CA ARG A 47 -15.45 10.24 -0.96
C ARG A 47 -14.83 11.26 -0.03
N LYS A 48 -14.99 12.54 -0.35
CA LYS A 48 -14.53 13.66 0.49
C LYS A 48 -15.06 13.58 1.93
N LYS A 49 -16.35 13.29 2.11
CA LYS A 49 -16.97 13.22 3.45
C LYS A 49 -16.41 12.05 4.25
N VAL A 50 -16.30 10.89 3.61
CA VAL A 50 -15.66 9.69 4.18
C VAL A 50 -14.21 9.98 4.56
N SER A 51 -13.44 10.58 3.65
CA SER A 51 -12.03 10.87 3.84
C SER A 51 -11.80 11.82 5.01
N GLN A 52 -12.58 12.90 5.08
CA GLN A 52 -12.54 13.88 6.18
C GLN A 52 -12.89 13.24 7.52
N ASN A 53 -13.92 12.38 7.56
CA ASN A 53 -14.29 11.67 8.78
C ASN A 53 -13.18 10.72 9.26
N ASN A 54 -12.59 9.95 8.35
CA ASN A 54 -11.65 8.90 8.73
C ASN A 54 -10.25 9.45 9.05
N TRP A 55 -9.75 10.41 8.27
CA TRP A 55 -8.35 10.84 8.33
C TRP A 55 -8.12 12.28 8.79
N ASP A 56 -9.17 13.07 9.05
CA ASP A 56 -9.06 14.46 9.54
C ASP A 56 -8.04 15.27 8.72
N GLY A 57 -6.96 15.76 9.34
CA GLY A 57 -5.88 16.46 8.63
C GLY A 57 -5.10 15.55 7.66
N GLY A 58 -4.88 16.01 6.43
CA GLY A 58 -4.15 15.24 5.40
C GLY A 58 -5.00 14.23 4.63
N TRP A 59 -6.33 14.31 4.76
CA TRP A 59 -7.27 13.45 4.02
C TRP A 59 -7.05 13.48 2.50
N GLU A 60 -6.62 14.60 1.93
CA GLU A 60 -6.33 14.76 0.49
C GLU A 60 -5.18 13.84 0.03
N VAL A 61 -4.13 13.73 0.85
CA VAL A 61 -2.97 12.87 0.56
C VAL A 61 -3.37 11.40 0.67
N ILE A 62 -4.13 11.06 1.71
CA ILE A 62 -4.62 9.69 1.95
C ILE A 62 -5.59 9.26 0.85
N GLU A 63 -6.46 10.16 0.40
CA GLU A 63 -7.41 9.92 -0.67
C GLU A 63 -6.68 9.61 -2.00
N GLY A 64 -5.61 10.34 -2.29
CA GLY A 64 -4.73 10.09 -3.42
C GLY A 64 -3.98 8.74 -3.38
N GLN A 65 -3.87 8.12 -2.20
CA GLN A 65 -3.24 6.80 -2.02
C GLN A 65 -4.20 5.62 -2.19
N GLY A 66 -5.49 5.86 -2.46
CA GLY A 66 -6.47 4.79 -2.69
C GLY A 66 -6.94 4.07 -1.42
N ARG A 67 -6.72 4.64 -0.23
CA ARG A 67 -7.07 3.99 1.05
C ARG A 67 -8.56 3.90 1.35
N ALA A 68 -9.40 4.43 0.46
CA ALA A 68 -10.86 4.42 0.53
C ALA A 68 -11.51 3.84 -0.75
N ASP A 69 -10.75 3.11 -1.59
CA ASP A 69 -11.25 2.60 -2.87
C ASP A 69 -12.35 1.55 -2.69
N CYS A 70 -12.35 0.85 -1.55
CA CYS A 70 -13.38 -0.12 -1.22
C CYS A 70 -13.77 -0.06 0.26
N ALA A 71 -15.00 -0.50 0.54
CA ALA A 71 -15.56 -0.56 1.88
C ALA A 71 -16.18 -1.92 2.14
N PHE A 72 -15.84 -2.53 3.28
CA PHE A 72 -16.58 -3.65 3.83
C PHE A 72 -17.76 -3.11 4.63
N LYS A 73 -18.98 -3.35 4.16
CA LYS A 73 -20.23 -3.06 4.86
C LYS A 73 -20.58 -4.25 5.72
N ILE A 74 -20.55 -4.11 7.04
CA ILE A 74 -20.76 -5.22 8.00
C ILE A 74 -21.92 -4.86 8.93
N ARG A 75 -22.87 -5.78 9.11
CA ARG A 75 -24.00 -5.59 10.04
C ARG A 75 -23.64 -6.13 11.42
N ILE A 76 -23.28 -5.23 12.34
CA ILE A 76 -22.76 -5.60 13.67
C ILE A 76 -23.76 -5.17 14.76
N PRO A 77 -24.03 -5.99 15.79
CA PRO A 77 -24.80 -5.56 16.96
C PRO A 77 -24.15 -4.37 17.67
N VAL A 78 -24.94 -3.35 18.02
CA VAL A 78 -24.42 -2.12 18.67
C VAL A 78 -23.65 -2.43 19.96
N SER A 79 -24.04 -3.49 20.68
CA SER A 79 -23.37 -3.95 21.91
C SER A 79 -21.92 -4.42 21.71
N ARG A 80 -21.51 -4.70 20.47
CA ARG A 80 -20.14 -5.10 20.12
C ARG A 80 -19.25 -3.93 19.68
N LEU A 81 -19.82 -2.73 19.59
CA LEU A 81 -19.14 -1.53 19.10
C LEU A 81 -18.99 -0.50 20.21
N LYS A 82 -17.87 0.22 20.18
CA LYS A 82 -17.59 1.37 21.03
C LYS A 82 -17.45 2.60 20.16
N ARG A 83 -18.16 3.67 20.48
CA ARG A 83 -17.97 4.97 19.83
C ARG A 83 -16.71 5.63 20.37
N ALA A 84 -15.84 6.10 19.49
CA ALA A 84 -14.65 6.84 19.89
C ALA A 84 -15.03 8.17 20.54
N ARG A 85 -14.20 8.67 21.47
CA ARG A 85 -14.36 10.01 22.07
C ARG A 85 -13.85 11.08 21.09
N SER A 86 -14.62 11.33 20.04
CA SER A 86 -14.34 12.31 18.99
C SER A 86 -15.64 12.92 18.46
N ASN A 87 -15.55 14.09 17.83
CA ASN A 87 -16.67 14.68 17.08
C ASN A 87 -16.93 13.95 15.74
N ARG A 88 -16.01 13.07 15.35
CA ARG A 88 -16.09 12.26 14.13
C ARG A 88 -16.90 10.99 14.38
N ASP A 89 -17.53 10.49 13.33
CA ASP A 89 -18.25 9.22 13.42
C ASP A 89 -17.28 8.04 13.28
N ILE A 90 -16.71 7.64 14.42
CA ILE A 90 -15.75 6.55 14.51
C ILE A 90 -16.29 5.49 15.47
N LEU A 91 -16.44 4.29 14.96
CA LEU A 91 -16.84 3.09 15.67
C LEU A 91 -15.65 2.13 15.76
N ILE A 92 -15.54 1.46 16.91
CA ILE A 92 -14.44 0.55 17.22
C ILE A 92 -15.05 -0.79 17.62
N HIS A 93 -14.71 -1.84 16.88
CA HIS A 93 -14.94 -3.21 17.29
C HIS A 93 -13.73 -3.73 18.06
N THR A 94 -13.96 -4.40 19.20
CA THR A 94 -12.87 -4.90 20.04
C THR A 94 -12.41 -6.27 19.55
N GLY A 95 -11.15 -6.36 19.16
CA GLY A 95 -10.57 -7.58 18.58
C GLY A 95 -10.76 -7.66 17.06
N ASP A 96 -10.38 -8.79 16.50
CA ASP A 96 -10.50 -9.06 15.07
C ASP A 96 -11.97 -9.27 14.69
N ILE A 97 -12.33 -8.87 13.47
CA ILE A 97 -13.66 -9.14 12.91
C ILE A 97 -13.52 -10.29 11.92
N HIS A 98 -14.08 -11.44 12.26
CA HIS A 98 -14.21 -12.54 11.31
C HIS A 98 -15.47 -12.39 10.46
N LEU A 99 -15.33 -12.54 9.14
CA LEU A 99 -16.39 -12.30 8.16
C LEU A 99 -17.48 -13.38 8.13
N ASP A 100 -17.30 -14.49 8.86
CA ASP A 100 -18.31 -15.53 9.07
C ASP A 100 -19.25 -15.22 10.25
N MET A 101 -18.86 -14.33 11.15
CA MET A 101 -19.65 -13.98 12.34
C MET A 101 -20.80 -13.00 12.05
N TYR A 102 -20.73 -12.25 10.94
CA TYR A 102 -21.67 -11.16 10.63
C TYR A 102 -22.04 -11.18 9.15
N PRO A 103 -23.26 -10.76 8.78
CA PRO A 103 -23.58 -10.43 7.39
C PRO A 103 -22.70 -9.28 6.90
N TRP A 104 -22.10 -9.44 5.72
CA TRP A 104 -21.24 -8.42 5.12
C TRP A 104 -21.42 -8.37 3.61
N ASP A 105 -21.18 -7.19 3.05
CA ASP A 105 -21.10 -6.90 1.61
C ASP A 105 -19.84 -6.07 1.34
N ILE A 106 -19.37 -6.06 0.09
CA ILE A 106 -18.31 -5.15 -0.38
C ILE A 106 -18.94 -4.09 -1.26
N LEU A 107 -18.60 -2.84 -0.99
CA LEU A 107 -18.92 -1.70 -1.83
C LEU A 107 -17.63 -1.16 -2.44
N GLU A 108 -17.63 -1.01 -3.76
CA GLU A 108 -16.56 -0.35 -4.49
C GLU A 108 -17.01 1.06 -4.85
N TRP A 109 -16.08 2.00 -4.91
CA TRP A 109 -16.44 3.35 -5.32
C TRP A 109 -16.91 3.34 -6.78
N PRO A 110 -18.06 3.94 -7.11
CA PRO A 110 -18.61 3.88 -8.48
C PRO A 110 -17.84 4.74 -9.51
N GLY A 111 -16.60 5.19 -9.25
CA GLY A 111 -16.06 6.35 -9.98
C GLY A 111 -14.55 6.53 -10.06
N ASP A 112 -13.77 5.45 -10.20
CA ASP A 112 -12.34 5.54 -10.52
C ASP A 112 -11.81 4.35 -11.34
N GLY A 113 -12.68 3.72 -12.15
CA GLY A 113 -12.31 2.66 -13.10
C GLY A 113 -11.18 2.99 -14.10
N GLU A 114 -10.65 4.21 -14.10
CA GLU A 114 -9.50 4.66 -14.89
C GLU A 114 -8.17 4.77 -14.11
N ARG A 115 -8.14 4.72 -12.76
CA ARG A 115 -6.88 4.91 -12.01
C ARG A 115 -5.97 3.69 -11.94
N SER A 116 -6.44 2.54 -12.43
CA SER A 116 -5.70 1.27 -12.41
C SER A 116 -5.54 0.64 -13.80
N ALA A 117 -5.49 1.44 -14.87
CA ALA A 117 -4.70 1.00 -16.01
C ALA A 117 -3.22 1.10 -15.59
N PRO A 118 -2.46 -0.01 -15.52
CA PRO A 118 -1.00 0.14 -15.53
C PRO A 118 -0.69 1.00 -16.75
N ILE A 119 0.20 1.98 -16.59
CA ILE A 119 0.83 2.64 -17.73
C ILE A 119 1.46 1.50 -18.53
N LEU A 120 0.75 1.03 -19.56
CA LEU A 120 1.32 0.25 -20.62
C LEU A 120 2.21 1.28 -21.31
N VAL A 121 3.43 1.43 -20.78
CA VAL A 121 4.53 2.00 -21.53
C VAL A 121 4.56 1.15 -22.77
N SER A 122 4.02 1.67 -23.87
CA SER A 122 4.20 1.10 -25.18
C SER A 122 5.70 1.11 -25.39
N LEU A 123 6.35 0.01 -25.04
CA LEU A 123 7.71 -0.22 -25.51
C LEU A 123 7.56 -0.15 -27.03
N PRO A 124 8.19 0.83 -27.71
CA PRO A 124 8.29 0.73 -29.15
C PRO A 124 8.93 -0.63 -29.41
N LEU A 125 8.30 -1.39 -30.29
CA LEU A 125 8.87 -2.59 -30.88
C LEU A 125 10.25 -2.22 -31.43
N ILE A 126 11.30 -2.41 -30.63
CA ILE A 126 12.68 -2.49 -31.12
C ILE A 126 12.81 -3.89 -31.70
N GLY A 127 12.17 -4.09 -32.83
CA GLY A 127 12.61 -5.03 -33.85
C GLY A 127 13.62 -4.31 -34.72
N TYR A 128 14.73 -4.99 -35.03
CA TYR A 128 15.87 -4.53 -35.84
C TYR A 128 16.77 -3.52 -35.10
N VAL A 129 18.05 -3.77 -34.80
CA VAL A 129 19.10 -4.29 -35.67
C VAL A 129 20.11 -5.11 -34.84
N LEU A 130 20.07 -6.43 -34.99
CA LEU A 130 21.26 -7.25 -34.84
C LEU A 130 22.09 -7.02 -36.10
N HIS A 131 23.18 -6.26 -36.03
CA HIS A 131 24.38 -6.40 -36.86
C HIS A 131 25.30 -5.21 -36.58
N ALA A 132 26.32 -5.47 -35.75
CA ALA A 132 27.67 -4.88 -35.79
C ALA A 132 28.21 -4.80 -34.36
N PHE A 133 28.82 -5.88 -33.85
CA PHE A 133 29.93 -5.87 -32.88
C PHE A 133 30.36 -7.34 -32.64
N PRO A 134 31.12 -7.97 -33.55
CA PRO A 134 31.94 -9.09 -33.13
C PRO A 134 33.06 -8.51 -32.24
N HIS A 135 33.49 -9.24 -31.22
CA HIS A 135 34.59 -8.88 -30.32
C HIS A 135 34.23 -7.97 -29.13
N LEU A 136 33.50 -8.52 -28.16
CA LEU A 136 33.78 -8.23 -26.75
C LEU A 136 33.64 -9.51 -25.92
N PRO A 137 34.62 -9.82 -25.05
CA PRO A 137 34.66 -11.07 -24.30
C PRO A 137 33.56 -11.17 -23.25
N VAL A 138 32.95 -12.35 -23.26
CA VAL A 138 31.99 -12.88 -22.32
C VAL A 138 32.61 -12.92 -20.91
N LEU A 139 32.15 -12.06 -20.00
CA LEU A 139 32.32 -12.25 -18.56
C LEU A 139 31.00 -12.72 -17.98
N ILE A 140 30.78 -14.04 -18.04
CA ILE A 140 29.74 -14.73 -17.28
C ILE A 140 30.19 -14.81 -15.83
N GLY A 141 29.37 -14.27 -14.93
CA GLY A 141 29.48 -14.52 -13.50
C GLY A 141 28.14 -14.29 -12.81
N PRO A 142 27.35 -15.33 -12.51
CA PRO A 142 26.13 -15.17 -11.73
C PRO A 142 26.48 -15.10 -10.23
N CYS A 143 26.45 -13.90 -9.64
CA CYS A 143 26.45 -13.75 -8.19
C CYS A 143 25.01 -13.59 -7.69
N LEU A 144 24.28 -14.71 -7.66
CA LEU A 144 23.03 -14.82 -6.93
C LEU A 144 23.33 -14.78 -5.43
N ARG A 145 23.29 -13.59 -4.82
CA ARG A 145 23.27 -13.44 -3.35
C ARG A 145 21.83 -13.35 -2.87
N THR A 146 21.33 -14.49 -2.43
CA THR A 146 20.05 -14.61 -1.75
C THR A 146 20.07 -13.88 -0.41
N ARG A 147 18.93 -13.31 -0.06
CA ARG A 147 18.65 -12.49 1.13
C ARG A 147 18.51 -13.38 2.37
N LYS A 148 19.55 -14.12 2.78
CA LYS A 148 19.55 -14.96 4.00
C LYS A 148 20.96 -15.11 4.62
N SER A 149 21.63 -14.01 4.97
CA SER A 149 22.75 -14.05 5.92
C SER A 149 23.06 -12.67 6.53
N ARG A 150 22.04 -12.00 7.09
CA ARG A 150 22.22 -10.71 7.80
C ARG A 150 22.53 -10.86 9.30
N ARG A 151 23.13 -11.98 9.73
CA ARG A 151 23.59 -12.20 11.11
C ARG A 151 24.87 -13.04 11.15
N ARG A 152 26.00 -12.42 10.82
CA ARG A 152 27.36 -12.68 11.34
C ARG A 152 28.36 -11.99 10.41
N CYS A 153 28.68 -10.74 10.71
CA CYS A 153 29.89 -10.08 10.24
C CYS A 153 30.18 -8.89 11.16
N SER A 154 30.52 -9.21 12.41
CA SER A 154 31.18 -8.29 13.34
C SER A 154 32.45 -8.99 13.82
N ARG A 155 33.52 -8.88 13.02
CA ARG A 155 34.93 -8.96 13.43
C ARG A 155 35.81 -8.87 12.18
N GLY A 156 36.65 -7.85 12.14
CA GLY A 156 37.83 -7.76 11.27
C GLY A 156 37.63 -7.10 9.91
N TRP A 157 37.61 -5.76 9.86
CA TRP A 157 37.94 -5.02 8.64
C TRP A 157 38.88 -3.86 8.98
N THR A 158 40.07 -3.91 8.37
CA THR A 158 41.09 -2.85 8.35
C THR A 158 40.64 -1.67 7.49
N GLU A 159 41.10 -0.45 7.82
CA GLU A 159 40.60 0.81 7.26
C GLU A 159 40.75 0.99 5.74
N ALA A 160 41.60 0.20 5.08
CA ALA A 160 41.79 0.25 3.63
C ALA A 160 40.60 -0.31 2.79
N GLY A 161 39.62 -0.98 3.41
CA GLY A 161 38.45 -1.56 2.73
C GLY A 161 37.23 -0.64 2.61
N LYS A 162 37.22 0.51 3.29
CA LYS A 162 36.04 1.40 3.38
C LYS A 162 35.88 2.35 2.17
N SER A 163 36.93 2.58 1.38
CA SER A 163 36.92 3.60 0.30
C SER A 163 36.38 3.12 -1.06
N LYS A 164 36.19 1.81 -1.27
CA LYS A 164 35.66 1.27 -2.54
C LYS A 164 34.17 1.00 -2.55
N CYS A 165 33.49 1.02 -1.39
CA CYS A 165 32.05 0.77 -1.30
C CYS A 165 31.20 2.05 -1.52
N TRP A 166 31.76 3.23 -1.28
CA TRP A 166 31.05 4.51 -1.44
C TRP A 166 31.10 5.07 -2.88
N ARG A 167 31.89 4.46 -3.78
CA ARG A 167 32.08 4.96 -5.15
C ARG A 167 31.09 4.38 -6.18
N GLN A 168 30.30 3.36 -5.80
CA GLN A 168 29.27 2.78 -6.68
C GLN A 168 27.86 3.35 -6.44
N GLU A 169 27.58 3.99 -5.28
CA GLU A 169 26.30 4.67 -5.04
C GLU A 169 26.24 6.08 -5.65
N ALA A 170 27.38 6.76 -5.83
CA ALA A 170 27.42 8.09 -6.44
C ALA A 170 27.15 8.06 -7.96
N LEU A 171 27.61 7.03 -8.67
CA LEU A 171 27.44 6.90 -10.12
C LEU A 171 25.99 6.54 -10.55
N MET A 172 25.15 6.05 -9.64
CA MET A 172 23.74 5.78 -9.95
C MET A 172 22.82 7.00 -9.76
N LYS A 173 23.25 8.04 -9.02
CA LYS A 173 22.45 9.27 -8.85
C LYS A 173 22.58 10.21 -10.06
N ASP A 174 23.73 10.24 -10.71
CA ASP A 174 23.97 11.13 -11.85
C ASP A 174 23.32 10.63 -13.16
N PHE A 175 23.03 9.33 -13.28
CA PHE A 175 22.37 8.77 -14.45
C PHE A 175 20.87 9.10 -14.52
N VAL A 176 20.22 9.30 -13.36
CA VAL A 176 18.78 9.64 -13.28
C VAL A 176 18.54 11.14 -13.56
N ILE A 177 19.51 12.01 -13.29
CA ILE A 177 19.40 13.45 -13.54
C ILE A 177 19.60 13.78 -15.03
N PHE A 178 20.39 13.01 -15.77
CA PHE A 178 20.61 13.27 -17.21
C PHE A 178 19.39 12.93 -18.08
N PHE A 179 18.58 11.93 -17.70
CA PHE A 179 17.41 11.52 -18.50
C PHE A 179 16.21 12.48 -18.43
N PHE A 180 16.11 13.33 -17.39
CA PHE A 180 15.01 14.29 -17.28
C PHE A 180 15.26 15.61 -18.02
N ARG A 181 16.47 15.86 -18.54
CA ARG A 181 16.83 17.13 -19.17
C ARG A 181 16.77 17.15 -20.70
N THR A 182 16.59 16.00 -21.35
CA THR A 182 16.52 15.89 -22.82
C THR A 182 15.12 15.54 -23.36
N ALA A 183 14.10 15.46 -22.51
CA ALA A 183 12.72 15.19 -22.92
C ALA A 183 11.83 16.45 -23.02
N VAL A 184 12.42 17.64 -22.86
CA VAL A 184 11.75 18.93 -23.06
C VAL A 184 12.68 19.85 -23.88
N SER A 185 12.78 19.59 -25.18
CA SER A 185 13.15 20.53 -26.24
C SER A 185 12.79 19.92 -27.58
#